data_AF-A0AAV5Q858-F1
#
_entry.id   AF-A0AAV5Q858-F1
#
_cell.length_a   1.000
_cell.length_b   1.000
_cell.length_c   1.000
_cell.angle_alpha   90.00
_cell.angle_beta   90.00
_cell.angle_gamma   90.00
#
_symmetry.space_group_name_H-M   'P 1'
#
loop_
_entity.id
_entity.type
_entity.pdbx_description
1 polymer ?
#
loop_
_entity_poly.entity_id
_entity_poly.type
_entity_poly.pdbx_seq_one_letter_code
_entity_poly.pdbx_strand_id
1 'polypeptide(L)'
;MTATNTHPPKPKSSYKSRSANLTPENLRKIRGYQMIVGGAIFLLIPGIELYRRLYAGGERKIQQGEFNPLDGSKKEWDDETKIKNFKESWLTKLFGER
;
A
#
# COMPACT_ATOMS: atom_id res chain seq x y z
N MET A 1 -23.26 45.60 -44.51
CA MET A 1 -23.74 44.29 -44.01
C MET A 1 -22.74 43.81 -42.96
N THR A 2 -23.02 44.02 -41.68
CA THR A 2 -22.13 43.62 -40.57
C THR A 2 -22.87 42.57 -39.74
N ALA A 3 -22.40 41.32 -39.82
CA ALA A 3 -22.96 40.21 -39.06
C ALA A 3 -22.54 40.33 -37.59
N THR A 4 -23.51 40.51 -36.70
CA THR A 4 -23.30 40.48 -35.25
C THR A 4 -23.25 39.03 -34.79
N ASN A 5 -22.04 38.54 -34.50
CA ASN A 5 -21.83 37.24 -33.85
C ASN A 5 -22.45 37.25 -32.45
N THR A 6 -23.63 36.65 -32.33
CA THR A 6 -24.33 36.42 -31.07
C THR A 6 -24.03 35.00 -30.60
N HIS A 7 -22.92 34.81 -29.88
CA HIS A 7 -22.72 33.58 -29.11
C HIS A 7 -23.61 33.64 -27.86
N PRO A 8 -24.52 32.67 -27.66
CA PRO A 8 -25.28 32.60 -26.41
C PRO A 8 -24.32 32.28 -25.24
N PRO A 9 -24.53 32.86 -24.05
CA PRO A 9 -23.74 32.52 -22.88
C PRO A 9 -23.93 31.03 -22.55
N LYS A 10 -22.83 30.28 -22.47
CA LYS A 10 -22.85 28.87 -22.06
C LYS A 10 -23.56 28.74 -20.71
N PRO A 11 -24.43 27.73 -20.51
CA PRO A 11 -25.11 27.54 -19.23
C PRO A 11 -24.06 27.27 -18.15
N LYS A 12 -23.99 28.16 -17.16
CA LYS A 12 -23.17 27.96 -15.96
C LYS A 12 -23.68 26.69 -15.29
N SER A 13 -22.84 25.66 -15.23
CA SER A 13 -23.18 24.41 -14.55
C SER A 13 -23.56 24.73 -13.11
N SER A 14 -24.84 24.59 -12.80
CA SER A 14 -25.39 24.66 -11.45
C SER A 14 -25.04 23.35 -10.74
N TYR A 15 -23.76 23.14 -10.42
CA TYR A 15 -23.39 22.14 -9.43
C TYR A 15 -23.79 22.73 -8.08
N LYS A 16 -25.07 22.54 -7.74
CA LYS A 16 -25.58 22.85 -6.40
C LYS A 16 -24.77 21.95 -5.47
N SER A 17 -23.74 22.50 -4.82
CA SER A 17 -23.06 21.79 -3.75
C SER A 17 -24.15 21.48 -2.74
N ARG A 18 -24.58 20.22 -2.67
CA ARG A 18 -25.35 19.75 -1.53
C ARG A 18 -24.39 19.88 -0.36
N SER A 19 -24.44 21.02 0.34
CA SER A 19 -23.94 21.09 1.70
C SER A 19 -24.82 20.12 2.48
N ALA A 20 -24.38 18.87 2.56
CA ALA A 20 -25.00 17.90 3.43
C ALA A 20 -24.86 18.50 4.83
N ASN A 21 -25.98 18.86 5.45
CA ASN A 21 -26.03 19.19 6.88
C ASN A 21 -25.73 17.90 7.64
N LEU A 22 -24.45 17.58 7.76
CA LEU A 22 -23.97 16.40 8.46
C LEU A 22 -24.08 16.68 9.96
N THR A 23 -24.89 15.89 10.65
CA THR A 23 -24.93 15.93 12.11
C THR A 23 -23.58 15.51 12.67
N PRO A 24 -23.19 15.97 13.88
CA PRO A 24 -21.96 15.54 14.54
C PRO A 24 -21.84 14.02 14.68
N GLU A 25 -22.97 13.33 14.82
CA GLU A 25 -23.04 11.86 14.87
C GLU A 25 -22.64 11.23 13.52
N ASN A 26 -23.14 11.76 12.41
CA ASN A 26 -22.78 11.28 11.08
C ASN A 26 -21.29 11.49 10.78
N LEU A 27 -20.71 12.61 11.23
CA LEU A 27 -19.26 12.85 11.12
C LEU A 27 -18.44 11.82 11.91
N ARG A 28 -18.88 11.45 13.12
CA ARG A 28 -18.23 10.38 13.90
C ARG A 28 -18.29 9.03 13.20
N LYS A 29 -19.46 8.68 12.63
CA LYS A 29 -19.63 7.43 11.85
C LYS A 29 -18.72 7.40 10.64
N ILE A 30 -18.66 8.49 9.87
CA ILE A 30 -17.78 8.61 8.69
C ILE A 30 -16.32 8.44 9.09
N ARG A 31 -15.87 9.10 10.17
CA ARG A 31 -14.50 8.94 10.67
C ARG A 31 -14.21 7.49 11.10
N GLY A 32 -15.18 6.82 11.72
CA GLY A 32 -15.10 5.39 12.04
C GLY A 32 -14.87 4.54 10.78
N TYR A 33 -15.70 4.73 9.76
CA TYR A 33 -15.53 4.01 8.49
C TYR A 33 -14.19 4.31 7.82
N GLN A 34 -13.73 5.56 7.84
CA GLN A 34 -12.41 5.92 7.30
C GLN A 34 -11.28 5.18 8.01
N MET A 35 -11.35 5.05 9.35
CA MET A 35 -10.36 4.29 10.11
C MET A 35 -10.43 2.80 9.80
N ILE A 36 -11.64 2.22 9.63
CA ILE A 36 -11.80 0.81 9.26
C ILE A 36 -11.21 0.54 7.89
N VAL A 37 -11.56 1.35 6.89
CA VAL A 37 -11.07 1.19 5.51
C VAL A 37 -9.55 1.40 5.45
N GLY A 38 -9.05 2.44 6.12
CA GLY A 38 -7.60 2.69 6.22
C GLY A 38 -6.86 1.55 6.93
N GLY A 39 -7.42 1.04 8.04
CA GLY A 39 -6.86 -0.07 8.81
C GLY A 39 -6.89 -1.40 8.07
N ALA A 40 -7.91 -1.64 7.24
CA ALA A 40 -8.03 -2.87 6.46
C ALA A 40 -6.83 -3.09 5.53
N ILE A 41 -6.25 -2.02 4.98
CA ILE A 41 -5.04 -2.09 4.14
C ILE A 41 -3.87 -2.72 4.93
N PHE A 42 -3.68 -2.30 6.17
CA PHE A 42 -2.61 -2.80 7.04
C PHE A 42 -2.84 -4.22 7.55
N LEU A 43 -4.06 -4.76 7.47
CA LEU A 43 -4.36 -6.15 7.80
C LEU A 43 -4.27 -7.05 6.56
N LEU A 44 -4.86 -6.61 5.44
CA LEU A 44 -4.96 -7.41 4.22
C LEU A 44 -3.60 -7.60 3.56
N ILE A 45 -2.77 -6.56 3.45
CA ILE A 45 -1.47 -6.67 2.77
C ILE A 45 -0.55 -7.69 3.48
N PRO A 46 -0.31 -7.59 4.81
CA PRO A 46 0.48 -8.60 5.51
C PRO A 46 -0.19 -9.98 5.53
N GLY A 47 -1.52 -10.05 5.66
CA GLY A 47 -2.25 -11.31 5.68
C GLY A 47 -2.12 -12.09 4.36
N ILE A 48 -2.24 -11.42 3.22
CA ILE A 48 -2.05 -12.03 1.90
C ILE A 48 -0.59 -12.48 1.71
N GLU A 49 0.38 -11.67 2.12
CA GLU A 49 1.80 -12.04 2.03
C GLU A 49 2.14 -13.25 2.91
N LEU A 50 1.56 -13.35 4.11
CA LEU A 50 1.69 -14.52 4.98
C LEU A 50 1.06 -15.75 4.36
N TYR A 51 -0.17 -15.64 3.82
CA TYR A 51 -0.83 -16.74 3.12
C TYR A 51 0.00 -17.24 1.93
N ARG A 52 0.53 -16.32 1.13
CA ARG A 52 1.40 -16.63 -0.01
C ARG A 52 2.61 -17.45 0.43
N ARG A 53 3.26 -17.06 1.53
CA ARG A 53 4.47 -17.73 2.08
C ARG A 53 4.17 -19.07 2.73
N LEU A 54 3.05 -19.21 3.43
CA LEU A 54 2.76 -20.41 4.22
C LEU A 54 2.02 -21.48 3.44
N TYR A 55 1.12 -21.10 2.53
CA TYR A 55 0.18 -22.03 1.90
C TYR A 55 0.26 -22.05 0.37
N ALA A 56 0.63 -20.94 -0.27
CA ALA A 56 0.71 -20.88 -1.73
C ALA A 56 2.10 -21.22 -2.30
N GLY A 57 3.00 -21.79 -1.49
CA GLY A 57 4.36 -22.13 -1.92
C GLY A 57 5.21 -20.92 -2.31
N GLY A 58 4.81 -19.72 -1.92
CA GLY A 58 5.60 -18.52 -2.17
C GLY A 58 6.94 -18.59 -1.46
N GLU A 59 8.01 -18.17 -2.13
CA GLU A 59 9.35 -18.14 -1.56
C GLU A 59 9.35 -17.39 -0.22
N ARG A 60 9.58 -18.14 0.86
CA ARG A 60 9.81 -17.56 2.17
C ARG A 60 11.18 -16.88 2.10
N LYS A 61 11.24 -15.60 2.50
CA LYS A 61 12.53 -14.98 2.83
C LYS A 61 13.07 -15.67 4.06
N ILE A 62 13.89 -16.69 3.84
CA ILE A 62 14.60 -17.41 4.90
C ILE A 62 15.72 -16.50 5.40
N GLN A 63 15.81 -16.31 6.70
CA GLN A 63 16.89 -15.52 7.30
C GLN A 63 18.12 -16.39 7.53
N GLN A 64 19.31 -15.79 7.49
CA GLN A 64 20.52 -16.48 7.92
C GLN A 64 20.36 -16.96 9.37
N GLY A 65 20.67 -18.23 9.61
CA GLY A 65 20.52 -18.85 10.93
C GLY A 65 19.08 -19.26 11.26
N GLU A 66 18.13 -19.10 10.34
CA GLU A 66 16.77 -19.60 10.53
C GLU A 66 16.79 -21.13 10.60
N PHE A 67 16.18 -21.63 11.67
CA PHE A 67 15.98 -23.05 11.89
C PHE A 67 14.79 -23.54 11.07
N ASN A 68 15.00 -24.57 10.26
CA ASN A 68 13.93 -25.24 9.53
C ASN A 68 13.34 -26.35 10.41
N PRO A 69 12.08 -26.22 10.86
CA PRO A 69 11.45 -27.19 11.75
C PRO A 69 11.12 -28.54 11.05
N LEU A 70 11.19 -28.61 9.72
CA LEU A 70 10.88 -29.82 8.97
C LEU A 70 12.07 -30.78 8.85
N ASP A 71 13.28 -30.24 8.67
CA ASP A 71 14.50 -31.03 8.45
C ASP A 71 15.57 -30.82 9.55
N GLY A 72 15.31 -29.93 10.52
CA GLY A 72 16.22 -29.63 11.62
C GLY A 72 17.49 -28.87 11.21
N SER A 73 17.60 -28.46 9.95
CA SER A 73 18.76 -27.73 9.45
C SER A 73 18.69 -26.26 9.85
N LYS A 74 19.87 -25.63 9.97
CA LYS A 74 19.99 -24.18 10.04
C LYS A 74 20.49 -23.68 8.70
N LYS A 75 19.81 -22.69 8.12
CA LYS A 75 20.27 -22.12 6.85
C LYS A 75 21.49 -21.23 7.12
N GLU A 76 22.64 -21.70 6.69
CA GLU A 76 23.84 -20.88 6.59
C GLU A 76 23.99 -20.37 5.15
N TRP A 77 24.27 -19.07 5.04
CA TRP A 77 24.61 -18.45 3.77
C TRP A 77 26.12 -18.37 3.65
N ASP A 78 26.60 -18.59 2.44
CA ASP A 78 27.99 -18.30 2.10
C ASP A 78 28.23 -16.78 2.11
N ASP A 79 29.48 -16.37 2.28
CA ASP A 79 29.86 -14.97 2.42
C ASP A 79 29.52 -14.15 1.17
N GLU A 80 29.65 -14.74 -0.02
CA GLU A 80 29.23 -14.11 -1.28
C GLU A 80 27.72 -13.80 -1.28
N THR A 81 26.92 -14.71 -0.74
CA THR A 81 25.45 -14.56 -0.67
C THR A 81 25.06 -13.47 0.34
N LYS A 82 25.79 -13.36 1.46
CA LYS A 82 25.59 -12.28 2.44
C LYS A 82 25.89 -10.92 1.84
N ILE A 83 27.00 -10.79 1.12
CA ILE A 83 27.40 -9.54 0.46
C ILE A 83 26.36 -9.14 -0.59
N LYS A 84 25.88 -10.08 -1.40
CA LYS A 84 24.83 -9.84 -2.39
C LYS A 84 23.53 -9.36 -1.73
N ASN A 85 23.04 -10.08 -0.72
CA ASN A 85 21.81 -9.72 0.00
C ASN A 85 21.93 -8.35 0.70
N PHE A 86 23.09 -8.04 1.26
CA PHE A 86 23.36 -6.73 1.85
C PHE A 86 23.28 -5.61 0.80
N LYS A 87 23.98 -5.76 -0.34
CA LYS A 87 23.96 -4.78 -1.44
C LYS A 87 22.56 -4.60 -2.05
N GLU A 88 21.78 -5.67 -2.13
CA GLU A 88 20.44 -5.64 -2.69
C GLU A 88 19.36 -5.15 -1.71
N SER A 89 19.70 -5.02 -0.43
CA SER A 89 18.77 -4.60 0.62
C SER A 89 18.29 -3.16 0.40
N TRP A 90 17.05 -2.87 0.79
CA TRP A 90 16.48 -1.53 0.65
C TRP A 90 17.26 -0.48 1.47
N LEU A 91 17.82 -0.90 2.62
CA LEU A 91 18.59 -0.05 3.52
C LEU A 91 19.87 0.38 2.83
N THR A 92 20.59 -0.56 2.21
CA THR A 92 21.80 -0.25 1.45
C THR A 92 21.48 0.55 0.19
N LYS A 93 20.34 0.32 -0.46
CA LYS A 93 19.92 1.14 -1.62
C LYS A 93 19.55 2.58 -1.25
N LEU A 94 19.09 2.82 -0.02
CA LEU A 94 18.67 4.14 0.45
C LEU A 94 19.78 4.89 1.19
N PHE A 95 20.65 4.16 1.91
CA PHE A 95 21.63 4.71 2.85
C PHE A 95 23.04 4.14 2.69
N GLY A 96 23.24 3.15 1.83
CA GLY A 96 24.56 2.62 1.50
C GLY A 96 25.34 3.62 0.66
N GLU A 97 26.62 3.77 0.98
CA GLU A 97 27.55 4.76 0.42
C GLU A 97 27.50 4.83 -1.11
N ARG A 98 27.58 6.06 -1.64
CA ARG A 98 27.72 6.37 -3.08
C ARG A 98 29.11 6.04 -3.56
#